data_AF-A0A355SA50-F1
#
_entry.id   AF-A0A355SA50-F1
#
_cell.length_a   1.000
_cell.length_b   1.000
_cell.length_c   1.000
_cell.angle_alpha   90.00
_cell.angle_beta   90.00
_cell.angle_gamma   90.00
#
_symmetry.space_group_name_H-M   'P 1'
#
loop_
_entity.id
_entity.type
_entity.pdbx_description
1 polymer ?
#
loop_
_entity_poly.entity_id
_entity_poly.type
_entity_poly.pdbx_seq_one_letter_code
_entity_poly.pdbx_strand_id
1 'polypeptide(L)' 'MKFLFLVPLLAALLVAGCGEKQEVVSFLENGQKAGEHTYKDGELVFGKYWNSKGEEVETFKEAIK' A
#
# COMPACT_ATOMS: atom_id res chain seq x y z
N MET A 1 -4.26 36.91 -28.64
CA MET A 1 -4.73 35.50 -28.50
C MET A 1 -3.56 34.53 -28.35
N LYS A 2 -2.68 34.72 -27.35
CA LYS A 2 -1.51 33.86 -27.08
C LYS A 2 -1.60 33.13 -25.74
N PHE A 3 -2.63 33.43 -24.94
CA PHE A 3 -2.82 32.92 -23.58
C PHE A 3 -3.73 31.68 -23.49
N LEU A 4 -4.47 31.33 -24.55
CA LEU A 4 -5.37 30.17 -24.53
C LEU A 4 -4.66 28.80 -24.57
N PHE A 5 -3.38 28.76 -24.97
CA PHE A 5 -2.60 27.51 -24.99
C PHE A 5 -1.81 27.26 -23.70
N LEU A 6 -1.81 28.21 -22.76
CA LEU A 6 -1.07 28.11 -21.49
C LEU A 6 -1.89 27.52 -20.33
N VAL A 7 -3.21 27.41 -20.48
CA VAL A 7 -4.12 26.94 -19.42
C VAL A 7 -4.03 25.42 -19.16
N PRO A 8 -3.90 24.51 -20.15
CA PRO A 8 -3.80 23.08 -19.85
C PRO A 8 -2.41 22.66 -19.32
N LEU A 9 -1.36 23.47 -19.51
CA LEU A 9 -0.01 23.17 -18.99
C LEU A 9 0.08 23.38 -17.46
N LEU A 10 -0.75 24.27 -16.90
CA LEU A 10 -0.75 24.59 -15.47
C LEU A 10 -1.58 23.59 -14.64
N ALA A 11 -2.58 22.94 -15.24
CA ALA A 11 -3.42 21.95 -14.56
C ALA A 11 -2.68 20.61 -14.31
N ALA A 12 -1.68 20.28 -15.13
CA ALA A 12 -0.84 19.10 -14.92
C ALA A 12 0.09 19.21 -13.70
N LEU A 13 0.35 20.42 -13.20
CA LEU A 13 1.24 20.65 -12.05
C LEU A 13 0.57 20.35 -10.68
N LEU A 14 -0.77 20.27 -10.62
CA LEU A 14 -1.51 20.12 -9.35
C LEU A 14 -1.77 18.66 -8.94
N VAL A 15 -1.40 17.67 -9.77
CA VAL A 15 -1.64 16.25 -9.47
C VAL A 15 -0.44 15.60 -8.75
N ALA A 16 0.70 16.28 -8.67
CA ALA A 16 1.94 15.78 -8.07
C ALA A 16 2.00 16.02 -6.55
N GLY A 17 1.04 15.48 -5.79
CA GLY A 17 1.03 15.68 -4.32
C GLY A 17 0.25 14.68 -3.48
N CYS A 18 -0.29 13.60 -4.03
CA CYS A 18 -0.77 12.48 -3.23
C CYS A 18 0.24 11.35 -3.31
N GLY A 19 0.93 11.07 -2.20
CA GLY A 19 1.87 9.97 -2.09
C GLY A 19 1.26 8.63 -2.51
N GLU A 20 2.09 7.75 -3.08
CA GLU A 20 1.62 6.48 -3.64
C GLU A 20 1.25 5.52 -2.51
N LYS A 21 -0.04 5.18 -2.39
CA LYS A 21 -0.56 4.20 -1.44
C LYS A 21 -0.54 2.82 -2.10
N GLN A 22 0.12 1.85 -1.46
CA GLN A 22 0.17 0.45 -1.89
C GLN A 22 -0.45 -0.44 -0.81
N GLU A 23 -1.37 -1.31 -1.18
CA GLU A 23 -1.95 -2.33 -0.30
C GLU A 23 -1.44 -3.71 -0.74
N VAL A 24 -0.82 -4.44 0.19
CA VAL A 24 -0.14 -5.72 -0.07
C VAL A 24 -0.74 -6.78 0.83
N VAL A 25 -1.14 -7.91 0.24
CA VAL A 25 -1.59 -9.09 0.97
C VAL A 25 -0.55 -10.20 0.80
N SER A 26 -0.13 -10.79 1.92
CA SER A 26 0.78 -11.93 1.93
C SER A 26 0.02 -13.21 2.26
N PHE A 27 0.45 -14.33 1.66
CA PHE A 27 -0.17 -15.64 1.83
C PHE A 27 0.87 -16.67 2.30
N LEU A 28 0.41 -17.63 3.10
CA LEU A 28 1.14 -18.84 3.48
C LEU A 28 1.13 -19.84 2.32
N GLU A 29 2.03 -20.81 2.35
CA GLU A 29 2.17 -21.85 1.31
C GLU A 29 0.87 -22.65 1.10
N ASN A 30 0.08 -22.81 2.16
CA ASN A 30 -1.22 -23.48 2.12
C ASN A 30 -2.36 -22.62 1.55
N GLY A 31 -2.06 -21.40 1.07
CA GLY A 31 -3.04 -20.46 0.51
C GLY A 31 -3.82 -19.64 1.53
N GLN A 32 -3.60 -19.84 2.83
CA GLN A 32 -4.18 -18.96 3.86
C GLN A 32 -3.48 -17.60 3.84
N LYS A 33 -4.21 -16.57 4.26
CA LYS A 33 -3.67 -15.22 4.36
C LYS A 33 -2.72 -15.12 5.58
N ALA A 34 -1.50 -14.66 5.34
CA ALA A 34 -0.46 -14.45 6.35
C ALA A 34 -0.46 -13.00 6.89
N GLY A 35 -0.89 -12.03 6.07
CA GLY A 35 -0.87 -10.64 6.47
C GLY A 35 -1.48 -9.67 5.47
N GLU A 36 -1.74 -8.47 5.97
CA GLU A 36 -2.18 -7.29 5.23
C GLU A 36 -1.29 -6.12 5.61
N HIS A 37 -0.80 -5.40 4.61
CA HIS A 37 0.12 -4.30 4.78
C HIS A 37 -0.32 -3.13 3.92
N THR A 38 -0.21 -1.91 4.44
CA THR A 38 -0.35 -0.70 3.67
C THR A 38 0.96 0.07 3.72
N TYR A 39 1.47 0.40 2.55
CA TYR A 39 2.61 1.28 2.40
C TYR A 39 2.15 2.61 1.82
N LYS A 40 2.75 3.69 2.29
CA LYS A 40 2.61 5.02 1.70
C LYS A 40 4.00 5.55 1.43
N ASP A 41 4.27 5.92 0.19
CA ASP A 41 5.59 6.43 -0.22
C ASP A 41 6.75 5.46 0.13
N GLY A 42 6.47 4.15 0.11
CA GLY A 42 7.42 3.09 0.48
C GLY A 42 7.53 2.81 1.98
N GLU A 43 6.87 3.58 2.85
CA GLU A 43 6.86 3.36 4.31
C GLU A 43 5.65 2.57 4.76
N LEU A 44 5.84 1.57 5.62
CA LEU A 44 4.75 0.79 6.20
C LEU A 44 3.94 1.67 7.17
N VAL A 45 2.67 1.90 6.86
CA VAL A 45 1.74 2.67 7.71
C VAL A 45 0.76 1.79 8.49
N PHE A 46 0.51 0.58 8.00
CA PHE A 46 -0.36 -0.38 8.67
C PHE A 46 0.09 -1.81 8.37
N GLY A 47 0.08 -2.67 9.37
CA GLY A 47 0.38 -4.09 9.23
C GLY A 47 -0.46 -4.92 10.19
N LYS A 48 -1.07 -6.00 9.70
CA LYS A 48 -1.79 -7.01 10.49
C LYS A 48 -1.39 -8.39 9.99
N TYR A 49 -1.23 -9.35 10.90
CA TYR A 49 -0.67 -10.67 10.60
C TYR A 49 -1.52 -11.78 11.21
N TRP A 50 -1.55 -12.94 10.55
CA TRP A 50 -2.25 -14.13 11.02
C TRP A 50 -1.40 -15.38 10.83
N ASN A 51 -1.39 -16.25 11.83
CA ASN A 51 -0.73 -17.55 11.73
C ASN A 51 -1.57 -18.57 10.93
N SER A 52 -1.01 -19.75 10.71
CA SER A 52 -1.69 -20.87 10.01
C SER A 52 -2.99 -21.34 10.68
N LYS A 53 -3.20 -21.02 11.96
CA LYS A 53 -4.46 -21.30 12.68
C LYS A 53 -5.51 -20.20 12.49
N GLY A 54 -5.17 -19.10 11.82
CA GLY A 54 -6.01 -17.92 11.67
C GLY A 54 -6.03 -17.01 12.90
N GLU A 55 -5.10 -17.20 13.84
CA GLU A 55 -4.96 -16.34 15.01
C GLU A 55 -4.12 -15.11 14.63
N GLU A 56 -4.55 -13.92 15.09
CA GLU A 56 -3.78 -12.69 14.89
C GLU A 56 -2.49 -12.72 15.71
N VAL A 57 -1.39 -12.30 15.10
CA VAL A 57 -0.06 -12.28 15.72
C VAL A 57 0.61 -10.93 15.50
N GLU A 58 1.55 -10.59 16.37
CA GLU A 58 2.22 -9.29 16.37
C GLU A 58 3.25 -9.16 15.24
N THR A 59 3.84 -10.29 14.81
CA THR A 59 4.92 -10.29 13.82
C THR A 59 4.69 -11.24 12.65
N PHE A 60 5.18 -10.87 11.47
CA PHE A 60 5.18 -11.75 10.29
C PHE A 60 5.93 -13.06 10.54
N LYS A 61 6.96 -13.03 11.39
CA LYS A 61 7.72 -14.23 11.75
C LYS A 61 6.86 -15.26 12.48
N GLU A 62 5.95 -14.81 13.33
CA GLU A 62 4.99 -15.69 14.02
C GLU A 62 3.89 -16.16 13.07
N ALA A 63 3.55 -15.38 12.05
CA ALA A 63 2.55 -15.74 11.04
C ALA A 63 3.01 -16.94 10.18
N ILE A 64 4.29 -16.99 9.81
CA ILE A 64 4.87 -18.05 8.96
C ILE A 64 5.38 -19.27 9.74
N LYS A 65 5.18 -19.30 11.05
CA LYS A 65 5.61 -20.40 11.91
C LYS A 65 4.65 -21.60 11.82
#